data_AF-A0A7H4Q6G1-F1
#
_entry.id   AF-A0A7H4Q6G1-F1
#
_cell.length_a   1.000
_cell.length_b   1.000
_cell.length_c   1.000
_cell.angle_alpha   90.00
_cell.angle_beta   90.00
_cell.angle_gamma   90.00
#
_symmetry.space_group_name_H-M   'P 1'
#
loop_
_entity.id
_entity.type
_entity.pdbx_description
1 polymer ?
#
loop_
_entity_poly.entity_id
_entity_poly.type
_entity_poly.pdbx_seq_one_letter_code
_entity_poly.pdbx_strand_id
1 'polypeptide(L)' 'MADAKLIGIDLGKHYFFLHAQDARGQQLWRRKATRHQLIML' A
#
# COMPACT_ATOMS: atom_id res chain seq x y z
N MET A 1 4.36 1.37 18.46
CA MET A 1 4.26 1.30 16.98
C MET A 1 2.78 1.13 16.66
N ALA A 2 2.24 1.85 15.68
CA ALA A 2 0.84 1.72 15.31
C ALA A 2 0.65 0.52 14.38
N ASP A 3 -0.36 -0.31 14.66
CA ASP A 3 -0.66 -1.51 13.89
C ASP A 3 -1.42 -1.18 12.61
N ALA A 4 -1.09 -1.89 11.52
CA ALA A 4 -1.86 -1.84 10.30
C ALA A 4 -3.23 -2.48 10.51
N LYS A 5 -4.31 -1.72 10.28
CA LYS A 5 -5.69 -2.21 10.30
C LYS A 5 -6.28 -2.33 8.90
N LEU A 6 -5.83 -1.49 7.97
CA LEU A 6 -6.19 -1.56 6.56
C LEU A 6 -4.93 -1.64 5.72
N ILE A 7 -4.94 -2.52 4.72
CA ILE A 7 -3.97 -2.55 3.63
C ILE A 7 -4.74 -2.32 2.33
N GLY A 8 -4.35 -1.32 1.56
CA GLY A 8 -4.99 -0.91 0.32
C GLY A 8 -4.01 -0.89 -0.85
N ILE A 9 -4.57 -0.95 -2.05
CA ILE A 9 -3.84 -0.82 -3.31
C ILE A 9 -4.52 0.20 -4.22
N ASP A 10 -3.76 1.20 -4.66
CA ASP A 10 -4.19 2.15 -5.68
C ASP A 10 -3.74 1.64 -7.05
N LEU A 11 -4.69 1.48 -7.98
CA LEU A 11 -4.43 1.01 -9.35
C LEU A 11 -4.10 2.19 -10.27
N GLY A 12 -2.84 2.27 -10.73
CA GLY A 12 -2.40 3.24 -11.73
C GLY A 12 -1.99 2.59 -13.04
N LYS A 13 -1.93 3.38 -14.13
CA LYS A 13 -1.60 2.89 -15.49
C LYS A 13 -0.26 2.16 -15.59
N HIS A 14 0.75 2.61 -14.85
CA HIS A 14 2.12 2.07 -14.92
C HIS A 14 2.65 1.56 -13.57
N TYR A 15 2.04 2.00 -12.46
CA TYR A 15 2.49 1.72 -11.11
C TYR A 15 1.30 1.53 -10.18
N PHE A 16 1.53 0.78 -9.12
CA PHE A 16 0.60 0.61 -8.01
C PHE A 16 1.15 1.31 -6.79
N PHE A 17 0.26 1.75 -5.90
CA PHE A 17 0.66 2.17 -4.57
C PHE A 17 0.01 1.27 -3.55
N LEU A 18 0.84 0.49 -2.86
CA LEU A 18 0.44 -0.24 -1.67
C LEU A 18 0.49 0.74 -0.50
N HIS A 19 -0.51 0.75 0.37
CA HIS A 19 -0.49 1.57 1.56
C HIS A 19 -1.13 0.84 2.73
N ALA A 20 -0.71 1.20 3.94
CA ALA A 20 -1.37 0.77 5.17
C ALA A 20 -1.84 1.96 5.99
N GLN A 21 -2.94 1.75 6.69
CA GLN A 21 -3.52 2.72 7.61
C GLN A 21 -3.78 2.08 8.97
N ASP A 22 -3.68 2.89 10.02
CA ASP A 22 -4.09 2.51 11.37
C ASP A 22 -5.62 2.58 11.56
N ALA A 23 -6.09 2.27 12.77
CA ALA A 23 -7.51 2.30 13.11
C ALA A 23 -8.17 3.69 12.98
N ARG A 24 -7.39 4.77 12.95
CA ARG A 24 -7.85 6.16 12.82
C ARG A 24 -7.75 6.66 11.38
N GLY A 25 -7.36 5.81 10.44
CA GLY A 25 -7.12 6.18 9.03
C GLY A 25 -5.79 6.90 8.81
N GLN A 26 -4.88 6.92 9.77
CA GLN A 26 -3.57 7.54 9.57
C GLN A 26 -2.69 6.62 8.72
N GLN A 27 -2.05 7.18 7.70
CA GLN A 27 -1.14 6.44 6.85
C GLN A 27 0.10 6.01 7.65
N LEU A 28 0.35 4.70 7.72
CA LEU A 28 1.55 4.12 8.33
C LEU A 28 2.69 4.05 7.34
N TRP A 29 2.40 3.59 6.13
CA TRP A 29 3.35 3.54 5.03
C TRP A 29 2.65 3.59 3.68
N ARG A 30 3.41 3.98 2.65
CA ARG A 30 3.00 3.97 1.26
C ARG A 30 4.19 3.61 0.38
N ARG A 31 4.03 2.57 -0.44
CA ARG A 31 5.08 2.03 -1.30
C ARG A 31 4.61 1.99 -2.76
N LYS A 32 5.41 2.56 -3.65
CA LYS A 32 5.24 2.43 -5.09
C LYS A 32 5.77 1.07 -5.55
N ALA A 33 5.01 0.37 -6.39
CA ALA A 33 5.41 -0.90 -6.99
C ALA A 33 5.14 -0.91 -8.50
N THR A 34 6.01 -1.55 -9.27
CA THR A 34 5.72 -1.93 -10.67
C THR A 34 4.83 -3.18 -10.71
N ARG A 35 4.27 -3.51 -11.89
CA ARG A 35 3.54 -4.79 -12.10
C ARG A 35 4.35 -6.01 -11.66
N HIS A 36 5.62 -6.06 -12.04
CA HIS A 36 6.49 -7.19 -11.71
C HIS A 36 6.74 -7.28 -10.20
N GLN A 37 7.01 -6.15 -9.55
CA GLN A 37 7.20 -6.09 -8.10
C GLN A 37 5.95 -6.45 -7.31
N LEU A 38 4.75 -6.19 -7.85
CA LEU A 38 3.50 -6.52 -7.18
C LEU A 38 3.15 -8.02 -7.28
N ILE A 39 3.40 -8.64 -8.44
CA ILE A 39 3.02 -10.03 -8.71
C ILE A 39 4.04 -11.02 -8.12
N MET A 40 5.31 -10.64 -8.05
CA MET A 40 6.38 -11.49 -7.50
C MET A 40 6.57 -11.31 -5.98
N LEU A 41 5.62 -10.67 -5.29
CA LEU A 41 5.59 -10.57 -3.83
C LEU A 41 5.30 -11.93 -3.18
#